data_AF-A0A813ECE0-F1
#
_entry.id   AF-A0A813ECE0-F1
#
_cell.length_a   1.000
_cell.length_b   1.000
_cell.length_c   1.000
_cell.angle_alpha   90.00
_cell.angle_beta   90.00
_cell.angle_gamma   90.00
#
_symmetry.space_group_name_H-M   'P 1'
#
loop_
_entity.id
_entity.type
_entity.pdbx_description
1 polymer ?
#
loop_
_entity_poly.entity_id
_entity_poly.type
_entity_poly.pdbx_seq_one_letter_code
_entity_poly.pdbx_strand_id
1 'polypeptide(L)'
;MVEACDKLFVRGLPRDAQPLPADEERQILDYFQGSWEIVGMIALRGANISQDANGSGYKQSQIAFEKALVQGNKMFLSPPRGEAQTRTLVFNRGQDTNNYKGILYCDNLGSIIQEMEEFEVIFDNALGYKLLWRRSDAYQASKQQSSAASGAASSTAQGQSSKVEKLKELKQLLDDGALTQSEFQVLKTEVLNGSATKVISSLGTNTQEAHNQATPTNQPPPTNQPPPTNQPPPTNQPV
;
A
#
# COMPACT_ATOMS: atom_id res chain seq x y z
N MET A 1 -15.81 35.68 -32.31
CA MET A 1 -16.07 34.69 -31.24
C MET A 1 -15.02 33.61 -31.41
N VAL A 2 -13.99 33.58 -30.56
CA VAL A 2 -12.90 32.62 -30.69
C VAL A 2 -13.25 31.47 -29.76
N GLU A 3 -13.71 30.35 -30.31
CA GLU A 3 -13.83 29.11 -29.54
C GLU A 3 -12.43 28.73 -29.07
N ALA A 4 -12.17 28.87 -27.78
CA ALA A 4 -11.01 28.27 -27.16
C ALA A 4 -11.19 26.75 -27.25
N CYS A 5 -10.54 26.12 -28.24
CA CYS A 5 -10.33 24.68 -28.20
C CYS A 5 -9.46 24.40 -26.97
N ASP A 6 -10.10 24.03 -25.85
CA ASP A 6 -9.43 23.45 -24.70
C ASP A 6 -8.79 22.13 -25.14
N LYS A 7 -7.52 22.22 -25.54
CA LYS A 7 -6.71 21.04 -25.86
C LYS A 7 -6.57 20.24 -24.57
N LEU A 8 -7.24 19.09 -24.51
CA LEU A 8 -7.07 18.13 -23.42
C LEU A 8 -5.58 17.76 -23.33
N PHE A 9 -4.96 18.18 -22.23
CA PHE A 9 -3.56 17.90 -21.95
C PHE A 9 -3.45 16.49 -21.36
N VAL A 10 -2.73 15.60 -22.05
CA VAL A 10 -2.39 14.28 -21.52
C VAL A 10 -1.27 14.46 -20.49
N ARG A 11 -1.49 14.01 -19.25
CA ARG A 11 -0.53 14.18 -18.13
C ARG A 11 0.87 13.67 -18.47
N GLY A 12 0.96 12.50 -19.11
CA GLY A 12 2.21 11.79 -19.33
C GLY A 12 2.74 11.11 -18.07
N LEU A 13 3.64 10.15 -18.25
CA LEU A 13 4.39 9.54 -17.16
C LEU A 13 5.55 10.48 -16.76
N PRO A 14 5.77 10.78 -15.47
CA PRO A 14 6.86 11.67 -15.06
C PRO A 14 8.22 10.99 -15.27
N ARG A 15 9.29 11.79 -15.39
CA ARG A 15 10.63 11.30 -15.77
C ARG A 15 11.28 10.38 -14.74
N ASP A 16 10.90 10.53 -13.49
CA ASP A 16 11.38 9.74 -12.35
C ASP A 16 10.59 8.44 -12.15
N ALA A 17 9.47 8.24 -12.86
CA ALA A 17 8.71 7.00 -12.77
C ALA A 17 9.54 5.81 -13.28
N GLN A 18 9.62 4.78 -12.46
CA GLN A 18 10.31 3.53 -12.78
C GLN A 18 9.30 2.38 -12.86
N PRO A 19 9.55 1.35 -13.68
CA PRO A 19 8.76 0.12 -13.67
C PRO A 19 8.74 -0.50 -12.27
N LEU A 20 7.62 -1.12 -11.89
CA LEU A 20 7.55 -1.86 -10.63
C LEU A 20 8.47 -3.08 -10.61
N PRO A 21 8.96 -3.50 -9.43
CA PRO A 21 9.55 -4.83 -9.26
C PRO A 21 8.56 -5.93 -9.66
N ALA A 22 9.04 -7.00 -10.30
CA ALA A 22 8.19 -8.05 -10.85
C ALA A 22 7.24 -8.71 -9.83
N ASP A 23 7.68 -8.89 -8.59
CA ASP A 23 6.84 -9.48 -7.54
C ASP A 23 5.69 -8.57 -7.12
N GLU A 24 5.95 -7.25 -7.04
CA GLU A 24 4.94 -6.26 -6.71
C GLU A 24 3.96 -6.06 -7.88
N GLU A 25 4.48 -5.98 -9.10
CA GLU A 25 3.65 -5.93 -10.32
C GLU A 25 2.71 -7.13 -10.38
N ARG A 26 3.21 -8.33 -10.07
CA ARG A 26 2.40 -9.56 -10.06
C ARG A 26 1.29 -9.51 -9.01
N GLN A 27 1.55 -8.99 -7.81
CA GLN A 27 0.53 -8.85 -6.77
C GLN A 27 -0.58 -7.88 -7.19
N ILE A 28 -0.21 -6.76 -7.80
CA ILE A 28 -1.18 -5.78 -8.30
C ILE A 28 -1.97 -6.36 -9.48
N LEU A 29 -1.31 -7.05 -10.41
CA LEU A 29 -1.97 -7.73 -11.52
C LEU A 29 -2.95 -8.80 -11.04
N ASP A 30 -2.60 -9.58 -10.03
CA ASP A 30 -3.47 -10.60 -9.43
C ASP A 30 -4.75 -9.97 -8.86
N TYR A 31 -4.60 -8.86 -8.13
CA TYR A 31 -5.71 -8.07 -7.62
C TYR A 31 -6.66 -7.58 -8.74
N PHE A 32 -6.12 -7.17 -9.89
CA PHE A 32 -6.92 -6.69 -11.02
C PHE A 32 -7.62 -7.80 -11.83
N GLN A 33 -7.29 -9.08 -11.66
CA GLN A 33 -7.82 -10.15 -12.54
C GLN A 33 -9.35 -10.24 -12.55
N GLY A 34 -9.95 -10.52 -13.71
CA GLY A 34 -11.39 -10.72 -13.87
C GLY A 34 -12.16 -9.46 -14.28
N SER A 35 -13.47 -9.46 -14.04
CA SER A 35 -14.38 -8.44 -14.55
C SER A 35 -14.55 -7.25 -13.61
N TRP A 36 -14.66 -6.07 -14.18
CA TRP A 36 -14.89 -4.79 -13.52
C TRP A 36 -15.93 -3.96 -14.29
N GLU A 37 -16.74 -3.20 -13.56
CA GLU A 37 -17.61 -2.17 -14.09
C GLU A 37 -16.95 -0.80 -13.91
N ILE A 38 -16.96 0.02 -14.95
CA ILE A 38 -16.33 1.34 -15.00
C ILE A 38 -17.41 2.40 -14.85
N VAL A 39 -17.31 3.19 -13.79
CA VAL A 39 -18.21 4.29 -13.47
C VAL A 39 -17.43 5.59 -13.47
N GLY A 40 -17.93 6.60 -14.16
CA GLY A 40 -17.32 7.92 -14.21
C GLY A 40 -17.66 8.65 -12.92
N MET A 41 -16.63 9.06 -12.18
CA MET A 41 -16.82 9.94 -11.03
C MET A 41 -16.80 11.37 -11.53
N ILE A 42 -17.82 12.14 -11.17
CA ILE A 42 -17.89 13.54 -11.57
C ILE A 42 -16.69 14.26 -10.99
N ALA A 43 -15.83 14.77 -11.87
CA ALA A 43 -14.63 15.47 -11.45
C ALA A 43 -15.03 16.78 -10.73
N LEU A 44 -14.76 16.85 -9.42
CA LEU A 44 -14.94 18.05 -8.58
C LEU A 44 -14.08 19.26 -9.00
N ARG A 45 -13.32 19.19 -10.10
CA ARG A 45 -12.43 20.27 -10.53
C ARG A 45 -13.18 21.30 -11.38
N GLY A 46 -13.86 22.21 -10.70
CA GLY A 46 -14.17 23.56 -11.20
C GLY A 46 -15.14 23.69 -12.37
N ALA A 47 -15.68 22.61 -12.93
CA ALA A 47 -16.79 22.69 -13.86
C ALA A 47 -18.06 22.98 -13.06
N ASN A 48 -18.67 24.15 -13.27
CA ASN A 48 -20.00 24.46 -12.77
C ASN A 48 -20.98 23.41 -13.33
N ILE A 49 -21.28 22.40 -12.51
CA ILE A 49 -22.29 21.41 -12.81
C ILE A 49 -23.62 22.16 -12.72
N SER A 50 -24.17 22.57 -13.87
CA SER A 50 -25.57 22.94 -13.91
C SER A 50 -26.35 21.66 -13.64
N GLN A 51 -26.81 21.46 -12.41
CA GLN A 51 -27.96 20.61 -12.17
C GLN A 51 -29.05 21.11 -13.11
N ASP A 52 -29.53 20.24 -13.98
CA ASP A 52 -30.81 20.49 -14.60
C ASP A 52 -31.85 20.60 -13.47
N ALA A 53 -32.76 21.57 -13.59
CA ALA A 53 -33.75 21.91 -12.56
C ALA A 53 -34.69 20.74 -12.18
N ASN A 54 -34.57 19.60 -12.86
CA ASN A 54 -35.37 18.39 -12.66
C ASN A 54 -34.67 17.31 -11.81
N GLY A 55 -33.45 17.54 -11.28
CA GLY A 55 -32.79 16.63 -10.34
C GLY A 55 -32.51 15.22 -10.89
N SER A 56 -32.54 15.06 -12.21
CA SER A 56 -32.54 13.79 -12.93
C SER A 56 -31.58 13.88 -14.11
N GLY A 57 -30.31 14.15 -13.84
CA GLY A 57 -29.39 14.39 -14.94
C GLY A 57 -27.95 14.58 -14.53
N TYR A 58 -27.37 13.61 -13.81
CA TYR A 58 -25.95 13.36 -14.02
C TYR A 58 -25.80 13.02 -15.50
N LYS A 59 -25.42 13.99 -16.33
CA LYS A 59 -24.98 13.68 -17.70
C LYS A 59 -23.79 12.77 -17.52
N GLN A 60 -24.03 11.47 -17.64
CA GLN A 60 -23.06 10.38 -17.66
C GLN A 60 -21.95 10.85 -18.59
N SER A 61 -20.93 11.46 -17.99
CA SER A 61 -19.88 12.16 -18.70
C SER A 61 -19.20 11.10 -19.54
N GLN A 62 -19.40 11.17 -20.85
CA GLN A 62 -19.15 10.12 -21.85
C GLN A 62 -17.99 9.19 -21.47
N ILE A 63 -18.28 8.16 -20.68
CA ILE A 63 -17.30 7.14 -20.37
C ILE A 63 -17.24 6.30 -21.64
N ALA A 64 -16.08 6.23 -22.26
CA ALA A 64 -15.93 5.46 -23.49
C ALA A 64 -16.18 3.95 -23.28
N PHE A 65 -16.03 3.47 -22.04
CA PHE A 65 -16.09 2.05 -21.70
C PHE A 65 -16.92 1.83 -20.43
N GLU A 66 -17.77 0.80 -20.45
CA GLU A 66 -18.60 0.42 -19.29
C GLU A 66 -17.97 -0.72 -18.49
N LYS A 67 -17.18 -1.58 -19.14
CA LYS A 67 -16.63 -2.78 -18.52
C LYS A 67 -15.18 -2.98 -18.90
N ALA A 68 -14.42 -3.53 -17.96
CA ALA A 68 -13.08 -4.06 -18.19
C ALA A 68 -13.04 -5.54 -17.77
N LEU A 69 -12.42 -6.37 -18.60
CA LEU A 69 -12.01 -7.73 -18.23
C LEU A 69 -10.49 -7.78 -18.25
N VAL A 70 -9.87 -8.13 -17.13
CA VAL A 70 -8.42 -8.24 -17.01
C VAL A 70 -8.01 -9.71 -16.98
N GLN A 71 -7.05 -10.08 -17.83
CA GLN A 71 -6.47 -11.43 -17.92
C GLN A 71 -4.95 -11.31 -18.08
N GLY A 72 -4.21 -11.72 -17.05
CA GLY A 72 -2.77 -11.41 -16.95
C GLY A 72 -2.56 -9.89 -16.98
N ASN A 73 -1.67 -9.41 -17.84
CA ASN A 73 -1.42 -7.99 -18.06
C ASN A 73 -2.28 -7.37 -19.18
N LYS A 74 -3.23 -8.12 -19.76
CA LYS A 74 -4.12 -7.61 -20.81
C LYS A 74 -5.46 -7.21 -20.21
N MET A 75 -5.98 -6.09 -20.70
CA MET A 75 -7.29 -5.57 -20.35
C MET A 75 -8.13 -5.43 -21.61
N PHE A 76 -9.35 -5.99 -21.57
CA PHE A 76 -10.35 -5.89 -22.62
C PHE A 76 -11.44 -4.91 -22.16
N LEU A 77 -11.48 -3.74 -22.79
CA LEU A 77 -12.41 -2.66 -22.50
C LEU A 77 -13.62 -2.75 -23.44
N SER A 78 -14.82 -2.82 -22.88
CA SER A 78 -16.07 -2.91 -23.64
C SER A 78 -16.83 -1.59 -23.60
N PRO A 79 -17.05 -0.91 -24.74
CA PRO A 79 -17.90 0.27 -24.80
C PRO A 79 -19.40 -0.11 -24.71
N PRO A 80 -20.30 0.83 -24.37
CA PRO A 80 -21.74 0.62 -24.47
C PRO A 80 -22.17 0.23 -25.89
N ARG A 81 -21.50 0.81 -26.89
CA ARG A 81 -21.71 0.59 -28.32
C ARG A 81 -20.36 0.63 -29.02
N GLY A 82 -20.13 -0.30 -29.95
CA GLY A 82 -18.90 -0.36 -30.73
C GLY A 82 -18.02 -1.56 -30.38
N GLU A 83 -16.77 -1.52 -30.84
CA GLU A 83 -15.82 -2.62 -30.71
C GLU A 83 -15.05 -2.55 -29.40
N ALA A 84 -14.82 -3.71 -28.80
CA ALA A 84 -13.97 -3.82 -27.62
C ALA A 84 -12.52 -3.44 -27.94
N GLN A 85 -11.85 -2.75 -27.01
CA GLN A 85 -10.45 -2.39 -27.14
C GLN A 85 -9.59 -3.26 -26.23
N THR A 86 -8.43 -3.70 -26.74
CA THR A 86 -7.43 -4.38 -25.91
C THR A 86 -6.32 -3.41 -25.53
N ARG A 87 -6.00 -3.34 -24.24
CA ARG A 87 -4.88 -2.56 -23.69
C ARG A 87 -4.00 -3.47 -22.83
N THR A 88 -2.76 -3.04 -22.63
CA THR A 88 -1.84 -3.71 -21.69
C THR A 88 -1.72 -2.82 -20.46
N LEU A 89 -1.94 -3.39 -19.29
CA LEU A 89 -1.66 -2.72 -18.02
C LEU A 89 -0.15 -2.68 -17.83
N VAL A 90 0.38 -1.50 -17.53
CA VAL A 90 1.81 -1.29 -17.27
C VAL A 90 1.91 -0.48 -16.01
N PHE A 91 2.57 -1.01 -15.00
CA PHE A 91 2.67 -0.34 -13.71
C PHE A 91 4.03 0.31 -13.51
N ASN A 92 4.00 1.59 -13.19
CA ASN A 92 5.19 2.36 -12.86
C ASN A 92 4.98 3.08 -11.52
N ARG A 93 6.05 3.34 -10.79
CA ARG A 93 6.04 4.10 -9.54
C ARG A 93 6.89 5.34 -9.67
N GLY A 94 6.26 6.50 -9.52
CA GLY A 94 6.95 7.79 -9.39
C GLY A 94 7.25 8.11 -7.93
N GLN A 95 8.19 9.01 -7.70
CA GLN A 95 8.43 9.52 -6.35
C GLN A 95 7.31 10.51 -5.97
N ASP A 96 6.82 10.38 -4.74
CA ASP A 96 5.99 11.40 -4.11
C ASP A 96 6.76 11.93 -2.92
N THR A 97 7.04 13.23 -2.90
CA THR A 97 7.73 13.85 -1.77
C THR A 97 6.93 13.77 -0.47
N ASN A 98 5.61 13.57 -0.57
CA ASN A 98 4.70 13.52 0.58
C ASN A 98 4.32 12.08 0.99
N ASN A 99 4.64 11.08 0.17
CA ASN A 99 4.23 9.70 0.42
C ASN A 99 5.39 8.73 0.16
N TYR A 100 5.83 8.03 1.20
CA TYR A 100 6.91 7.05 1.11
C TYR A 100 6.60 5.90 0.15
N LYS A 101 5.32 5.65 -0.15
CA LYS A 101 4.92 4.64 -1.14
C LYS A 101 5.00 5.16 -2.59
N GLY A 102 5.16 6.46 -2.83
CA GLY A 102 5.15 7.03 -4.18
C GLY A 102 3.78 6.96 -4.88
N ILE A 103 3.74 7.45 -6.13
CA ILE A 103 2.52 7.48 -6.96
C ILE A 103 2.52 6.25 -7.88
N LEU A 104 1.43 5.48 -7.85
CA LEU A 104 1.24 4.31 -8.71
C LEU A 104 0.54 4.70 -10.00
N TYR A 105 1.23 4.51 -11.13
CA TYR A 105 0.70 4.70 -12.48
C TYR A 105 0.32 3.35 -13.08
N CYS A 106 -0.78 3.27 -13.83
CA CYS A 106 -1.29 2.02 -14.43
C CYS A 106 -1.20 1.96 -15.97
N ASP A 107 -0.62 2.99 -16.58
CA ASP A 107 -0.29 3.04 -18.01
C ASP A 107 0.91 3.96 -18.27
N ASN A 108 1.33 4.04 -19.54
CA ASN A 108 2.39 4.95 -20.01
C ASN A 108 1.88 6.37 -20.36
N LEU A 109 0.60 6.65 -20.12
CA LEU A 109 -0.03 7.94 -20.41
C LEU A 109 -0.14 8.82 -19.16
N GLY A 110 0.08 8.26 -17.97
CA GLY A 110 0.04 8.99 -16.70
C GLY A 110 -1.27 8.82 -15.94
N SER A 111 -2.05 7.76 -16.19
CA SER A 111 -3.19 7.40 -15.35
C SER A 111 -2.72 6.93 -13.99
N ILE A 112 -3.28 7.50 -12.93
CA ILE A 112 -2.89 7.27 -11.53
C ILE A 112 -3.94 6.41 -10.84
N ILE A 113 -3.50 5.42 -10.06
CA ILE A 113 -4.34 4.73 -9.09
C ILE A 113 -4.30 5.55 -7.79
N GLN A 114 -5.45 6.08 -7.39
CA GLN A 114 -5.58 6.90 -6.17
C GLN A 114 -5.86 6.04 -4.95
N GLU A 115 -6.82 5.13 -5.06
CA GLU A 115 -7.30 4.30 -3.96
C GLU A 115 -7.55 2.88 -4.49
N MET A 116 -7.18 1.88 -3.68
CA MET A 116 -7.42 0.46 -3.92
C MET A 116 -8.04 -0.15 -2.67
N GLU A 117 -9.31 -0.55 -2.77
CA GLU A 117 -10.03 -1.31 -1.76
C GLU A 117 -10.32 -2.72 -2.28
N GLU A 118 -10.90 -3.63 -1.49
CA GLU A 118 -11.04 -5.03 -1.93
C GLU A 118 -11.87 -5.19 -3.22
N PHE A 119 -12.87 -4.33 -3.44
CA PHE A 119 -13.81 -4.44 -4.56
C PHE A 119 -13.91 -3.18 -5.41
N GLU A 120 -13.17 -2.13 -5.07
CA GLU A 120 -13.25 -0.82 -5.68
C GLU A 120 -11.85 -0.24 -5.91
N VAL A 121 -11.68 0.43 -7.05
CA VAL A 121 -10.44 1.13 -7.41
C VAL A 121 -10.79 2.49 -7.98
N ILE A 122 -10.18 3.53 -7.45
CA ILE A 122 -10.34 4.89 -7.96
C ILE A 122 -9.11 5.25 -8.79
N PHE A 123 -9.37 5.62 -10.04
CA PHE A 123 -8.38 6.10 -10.99
C PHE A 123 -8.56 7.59 -11.23
N ASP A 124 -7.44 8.26 -11.49
CA ASP A 124 -7.39 9.58 -12.11
C ASP A 124 -6.64 9.44 -13.43
N ASN A 125 -7.39 9.29 -14.50
CA ASN A 125 -6.83 8.94 -15.79
C ASN A 125 -5.93 10.05 -16.35
N ALA A 126 -5.17 9.74 -17.39
CA ALA A 126 -4.24 10.68 -18.01
C ALA A 126 -4.89 11.97 -18.56
N LEU A 127 -6.21 12.00 -18.72
CA LEU A 127 -6.99 13.15 -19.18
C LEU A 127 -7.61 13.95 -18.01
N GLY A 128 -7.37 13.55 -16.76
CA GLY A 128 -7.88 14.21 -15.56
C GLY A 128 -9.31 13.82 -15.16
N TYR A 129 -9.87 12.77 -15.76
CA TYR A 129 -11.16 12.22 -15.34
C TYR A 129 -10.95 11.20 -14.22
N LYS A 130 -11.78 11.33 -13.18
CA LYS A 130 -11.84 10.33 -12.12
C LYS A 130 -12.77 9.19 -12.53
N LEU A 131 -12.30 7.96 -12.40
CA LEU A 131 -13.05 6.75 -12.73
C LEU A 131 -13.05 5.83 -11.52
N LEU A 132 -14.21 5.26 -11.20
CA LEU A 132 -14.36 4.18 -10.23
C LEU A 132 -14.47 2.88 -11.00
N TRP A 133 -13.61 1.92 -10.71
CA TRP A 133 -13.82 0.54 -11.13
C TRP A 133 -14.33 -0.24 -9.94
N ARG A 134 -15.45 -0.93 -10.12
CA ARG A 134 -16.04 -1.77 -9.07
C ARG A 134 -16.26 -3.19 -9.55
N ARG A 135 -16.15 -4.14 -8.62
CA ARG A 135 -16.56 -5.53 -8.87
C ARG A 135 -18.08 -5.65 -8.84
N SER A 136 -18.62 -6.56 -9.65
CA SER A 136 -20.06 -6.85 -9.61
C SER A 136 -20.46 -7.46 -8.27
N ASP A 137 -21.69 -7.20 -7.82
CA ASP A 137 -22.23 -7.75 -6.56
C ASP A 137 -22.12 -9.28 -6.50
N ALA A 138 -22.31 -9.95 -7.64
CA ALA A 138 -22.15 -11.40 -7.75
C ALA A 138 -20.71 -11.86 -7.43
N TYR A 139 -19.70 -11.11 -7.87
CA TYR A 139 -18.30 -11.40 -7.53
C TYR A 139 -18.07 -11.23 -6.02
N GLN A 140 -18.55 -10.13 -5.45
CA GLN A 140 -18.42 -9.85 -4.02
C GLN A 140 -19.07 -10.95 -3.16
N ALA A 141 -20.28 -11.38 -3.52
CA ALA A 141 -20.99 -12.47 -2.84
C ALA A 141 -20.22 -13.80 -2.92
N SER A 142 -19.64 -14.12 -4.07
CA SER A 142 -18.88 -15.37 -4.24
C SER A 142 -17.60 -15.40 -3.40
N LYS A 143 -16.91 -14.25 -3.27
CA LYS A 143 -15.70 -14.13 -2.44
C LYS A 143 -16.03 -14.30 -0.96
N GLN A 144 -17.11 -13.68 -0.49
CA GLN A 144 -17.59 -13.84 0.89
C GLN A 144 -17.98 -15.30 1.22
N GLN A 145 -18.57 -16.03 0.27
CA GLN A 145 -18.87 -17.45 0.46
C GLN A 145 -17.59 -18.31 0.53
N SER A 146 -16.59 -18.01 -0.30
CA SER A 146 -15.32 -18.75 -0.31
C SER A 146 -14.46 -18.51 0.95
N SER A 147 -14.49 -17.31 1.53
CA SER A 147 -13.80 -17.02 2.79
C SER A 147 -14.48 -17.70 3.99
N ALA A 148 -15.81 -17.79 4.00
CA ALA A 148 -16.55 -18.53 5.02
C ALA A 148 -16.26 -20.04 4.97
N ALA A 149 -16.16 -20.63 3.78
CA ALA A 149 -15.86 -22.05 3.61
C ALA A 149 -14.40 -22.41 3.98
N SER A 150 -13.45 -21.53 3.68
CA SER A 150 -12.03 -21.75 3.99
C SER A 150 -11.65 -21.45 5.45
N GLY A 151 -12.43 -20.60 6.14
CA GLY A 151 -12.27 -20.34 7.57
C GLY A 151 -12.54 -21.55 8.47
N ALA A 152 -13.35 -22.52 8.01
CA ALA A 152 -13.63 -23.74 8.76
C ALA A 152 -12.51 -24.80 8.64
N ALA A 153 -11.66 -24.74 7.60
CA ALA A 153 -10.64 -25.74 7.32
C ALA A 153 -9.19 -25.25 7.57
N SER A 154 -8.94 -23.93 7.60
CA SER A 154 -7.58 -23.36 7.76
C SER A 154 -7.23 -22.87 9.18
N SER A 155 -8.20 -22.90 10.12
CA SER A 155 -7.98 -22.49 11.52
C SER A 155 -7.01 -23.40 12.30
N THR A 156 -6.59 -24.54 11.75
CA THR A 156 -5.67 -25.47 12.40
C THR A 156 -4.21 -25.35 11.92
N ALA A 157 -3.94 -24.85 10.71
CA ALA A 157 -2.58 -24.82 10.14
C ALA A 157 -1.92 -23.44 10.19
N GLN A 158 -2.65 -22.36 9.87
CA GLN A 158 -2.06 -21.02 9.82
C GLN A 158 -1.86 -20.42 11.22
N GLY A 159 -2.73 -20.78 12.18
CA GLY A 159 -2.57 -20.44 13.59
C GLY A 159 -1.37 -21.12 14.28
N GLN A 160 -0.82 -22.21 13.71
CA GLN A 160 0.38 -22.82 14.25
C GLN A 160 1.66 -22.07 13.84
N SER A 161 1.73 -21.58 12.59
CA SER A 161 2.91 -20.82 12.12
C SER A 161 3.16 -19.54 12.94
N SER A 162 2.11 -18.75 13.19
CA SER A 162 2.23 -17.52 13.98
C SER A 162 2.51 -17.76 15.46
N LYS A 163 2.06 -18.90 16.02
CA LYS A 163 2.43 -19.32 17.38
C LYS A 163 3.91 -19.69 17.48
N VAL A 164 4.45 -20.39 16.48
CA VAL A 164 5.87 -20.79 16.44
C VAL A 164 6.78 -19.57 16.35
N GLU A 165 6.45 -18.58 15.53
CA GLU A 165 7.21 -17.33 15.42
C GLU A 165 7.23 -16.55 16.74
N LYS A 166 6.07 -16.39 17.39
CA LYS A 166 5.98 -15.74 18.70
C LYS A 166 6.76 -16.46 19.80
N LEU A 167 6.74 -17.80 19.81
CA LEU A 167 7.52 -18.58 20.76
C LEU A 167 9.04 -18.45 20.53
N LYS A 168 9.47 -18.27 19.28
CA LYS A 168 10.87 -18.02 18.94
C LYS A 168 11.34 -16.66 19.43
N GLU A 169 10.50 -15.63 19.27
CA GLU A 169 10.77 -14.27 19.76
C GLU A 169 10.83 -14.22 21.29
N LEU A 170 9.89 -14.86 22.00
CA LEU A 170 9.92 -14.96 23.46
C LEU A 170 11.18 -15.66 23.98
N LYS A 171 11.67 -16.68 23.27
CA LYS A 171 12.92 -17.34 23.63
C LYS A 171 14.12 -16.42 23.44
N GLN A 172 14.16 -15.66 22.36
CA GLN A 172 15.22 -14.69 22.11
C GLN A 172 15.30 -13.65 23.25
N LEU A 173 14.15 -13.12 23.69
CA LEU A 173 14.09 -12.16 24.81
C LEU A 173 14.56 -12.74 26.15
N LEU A 174 14.33 -14.05 26.38
CA LEU A 174 14.86 -14.75 27.55
C LEU A 174 16.38 -14.89 27.47
N ASP A 175 16.91 -15.27 26.31
CA ASP A 175 18.35 -15.45 26.08
C ASP A 175 19.10 -14.10 26.16
N ASP A 176 18.47 -13.00 25.74
CA ASP A 176 19.00 -11.63 25.83
C ASP A 176 18.89 -11.03 27.24
N GLY A 177 18.26 -11.73 28.20
CA GLY A 177 18.06 -11.26 29.57
C GLY A 177 17.02 -10.14 29.71
N ALA A 178 16.25 -9.86 28.65
CA ALA A 178 15.16 -8.89 28.66
C ALA A 178 13.90 -9.42 29.38
N LEU A 179 13.82 -10.73 29.59
CA LEU A 179 12.73 -11.42 30.27
C LEU A 179 13.25 -12.36 31.36
N THR A 180 12.54 -12.44 32.49
CA THR A 180 12.82 -13.45 33.52
C THR A 180 12.18 -14.80 33.17
N GLN A 181 12.72 -15.89 33.75
CA GLN A 181 12.20 -17.24 33.53
C GLN A 181 10.70 -17.37 33.90
N SER A 182 10.24 -16.66 34.93
CA SER A 182 8.83 -16.63 35.35
C SER A 182 7.92 -15.93 34.34
N GLU A 183 8.35 -14.80 33.78
CA GLU A 183 7.58 -14.06 32.77
C GLU A 183 7.46 -14.87 31.47
N PHE A 184 8.53 -15.57 31.11
CA PHE A 184 8.55 -16.41 29.92
C PHE A 184 7.50 -17.53 30.00
N GLN A 185 7.33 -18.17 31.16
CA GLN A 185 6.33 -19.24 31.32
C GLN A 185 4.89 -18.72 31.23
N VAL A 186 4.62 -17.52 31.75
CA VAL A 186 3.30 -16.87 31.66
C VAL A 186 2.96 -16.57 30.19
N LEU A 187 3.87 -15.89 29.48
CA LEU A 187 3.66 -15.54 28.07
C LEU A 187 3.62 -16.76 27.14
N LYS A 188 4.45 -17.78 27.40
CA LYS A 188 4.42 -19.05 26.68
C LYS A 188 3.06 -19.74 26.81
N THR A 189 2.51 -19.77 28.03
CA THR A 189 1.20 -20.38 28.29
C THR A 189 0.09 -19.61 27.59
N GLU A 190 0.18 -18.28 27.55
CA GLU A 190 -0.76 -17.41 26.84
C GLU A 190 -0.75 -17.66 25.31
N VAL A 191 0.43 -17.72 24.69
CA VAL A 191 0.57 -17.99 23.25
C VAL A 191 0.05 -19.38 22.88
N LEU A 192 0.25 -20.39 23.74
CA LEU A 192 -0.23 -21.76 23.49
C LEU A 192 -1.75 -21.86 23.61
N ASN A 193 -2.32 -21.30 24.69
CA ASN A 193 -3.75 -21.41 24.99
C ASN A 193 -4.62 -20.48 24.15
N GLY A 194 -4.04 -19.50 23.46
CA GLY A 194 -4.78 -18.61 22.55
C GLY A 194 -5.77 -17.69 23.25
N SER A 195 -5.70 -17.58 24.58
CA SER A 195 -6.46 -16.62 25.34
C SER A 195 -5.84 -15.25 25.13
N ALA A 196 -6.41 -14.48 24.20
CA ALA A 196 -6.21 -13.04 24.12
C ALA A 196 -6.85 -12.38 25.35
N THR A 197 -6.31 -12.65 26.54
CA THR A 197 -6.67 -11.90 27.73
C THR A 197 -5.85 -10.63 27.67
N LYS A 198 -6.53 -9.57 27.24
CA LYS A 198 -6.08 -8.18 27.19
C LYS A 198 -5.49 -7.74 28.54
N VAL A 199 -4.22 -8.08 28.82
CA VAL A 199 -3.50 -7.72 30.06
C VAL A 199 -2.11 -7.20 29.70
N ILE A 200 -2.04 -6.02 29.11
CA ILE A 200 -0.82 -5.22 29.12
C ILE A 200 -1.22 -3.77 29.40
N SER A 201 -1.37 -3.46 30.69
CA SER A 201 -1.42 -2.09 31.21
C SER A 201 -0.96 -2.01 32.67
N SER A 202 -0.09 -2.91 33.14
CA SER A 202 0.46 -2.83 34.50
C SER A 202 1.74 -3.67 34.68
N LEU A 203 2.83 -3.28 34.02
CA LEU A 203 4.17 -3.51 34.57
C LEU A 203 4.86 -2.15 34.73
N GLY A 204 4.35 -1.38 35.69
CA GLY A 204 5.03 -0.25 36.27
C GLY A 204 5.85 -0.73 37.46
N THR A 205 7.17 -0.80 37.24
CA THR A 205 8.26 -0.54 38.22
C THR A 205 7.89 -0.58 39.70
N ASN A 206 8.31 -1.62 40.40
CA ASN A 206 8.62 -1.54 41.82
C ASN A 206 9.85 -2.40 42.14
N THR A 207 11.01 -1.74 42.16
CA THR A 207 12.21 -2.25 42.83
C THR A 207 12.72 -1.12 43.71
N GLN A 208 12.27 -1.12 44.96
CA GLN A 208 12.98 -0.47 46.05
C GLN A 208 13.88 -1.52 46.69
N GLU A 209 15.19 -1.29 46.70
CA GLU A 209 16.01 -1.64 47.84
C GLU A 209 17.19 -0.68 47.94
N ALA A 210 17.32 -0.10 49.13
CA ALA A 210 18.33 0.86 49.52
C ALA A 210 19.55 0.12 50.09
N HIS A 211 20.78 0.55 49.80
CA HIS A 211 21.72 1.05 50.82
C HIS A 211 23.03 1.60 50.23
N ASN A 212 23.60 2.54 50.99
CA ASN A 212 24.78 3.38 50.79
C ASN A 212 26.12 2.67 50.47
N GLN A 213 27.00 3.31 49.68
CA GLN A 213 28.22 4.02 50.17
C GLN A 213 29.16 4.47 49.02
N ALA A 214 29.62 5.73 49.14
CA ALA A 214 30.86 6.38 48.71
C ALA A 214 31.68 5.86 47.49
N THR A 215 32.01 6.74 46.54
CA THR A 215 33.27 7.53 46.44
C THR A 215 33.31 8.24 45.07
N PRO A 216 33.71 9.53 44.97
CA PRO A 216 33.83 10.22 43.68
C PRO A 216 35.24 10.02 43.11
N THR A 217 35.35 9.41 41.93
CA THR A 217 36.60 9.47 41.15
C THR A 217 36.34 10.25 39.86
N ASN A 218 36.89 11.46 39.83
CA ASN A 218 37.02 12.30 38.65
C ASN A 218 37.72 11.51 37.53
N GLN A 219 37.01 11.30 36.42
CA GLN A 219 37.60 10.85 35.17
C GLN A 219 37.60 12.05 34.20
N PRO A 220 38.77 12.45 33.65
CA PRO A 220 38.84 13.56 32.71
C PRO A 220 38.21 13.18 31.35
N PRO A 221 37.67 14.17 30.62
CA PRO A 221 36.99 13.95 29.35
C PRO A 221 37.97 13.45 28.25
N PRO A 222 37.52 12.54 27.36
CA PRO A 222 38.31 12.15 26.21
C PRO A 222 38.50 13.33 25.24
N THR A 223 39.73 13.51 24.84
CA THR A 223 40.24 14.52 23.92
C THR A 223 39.61 14.42 22.53
N ASN A 224 39.25 15.58 21.99
CA ASN A 224 38.88 15.83 20.60
C ASN A 224 39.81 15.11 19.61
N GLN A 225 39.27 14.17 18.84
CA GLN A 225 39.89 13.73 17.60
C GLN A 225 39.67 14.79 16.52
N PRO A 226 40.72 15.22 15.80
CA PRO A 226 40.56 16.09 14.64
C PRO A 226 39.98 15.31 13.44
N PRO A 227 39.22 15.98 12.57
CA PRO A 227 38.61 15.37 11.39
C PRO A 227 39.67 14.92 10.36
N PRO A 228 39.41 13.85 9.58
CA PRO A 228 40.30 13.39 8.52
C PRO A 228 40.41 14.44 7.41
N THR A 229 41.64 14.68 7.00
CA THR A 229 42.03 15.63 5.95
C THR A 229 41.58 15.10 4.58
N ASN A 230 40.84 15.91 3.83
CA ASN A 230 40.47 15.65 2.44
C ASN A 230 41.72 15.45 1.57
N GLN A 231 41.94 14.24 1.07
CA GLN A 231 42.88 13.99 -0.02
C GLN A 231 42.27 14.46 -1.35
N PRO A 232 43.01 15.23 -2.18
CA PRO A 232 42.57 15.56 -3.53
C PRO A 232 42.68 14.33 -4.47
N PRO A 233 41.81 14.25 -5.50
CA PRO A 233 41.81 13.15 -6.45
C PRO A 233 43.05 13.16 -7.37
N PRO A 234 43.54 11.99 -7.81
CA PRO A 234 44.66 11.88 -8.74
C PRO A 234 44.28 12.43 -10.11
N THR A 235 45.13 13.33 -10.61
CA THR A 235 45.06 13.87 -11.97
C THR A 235 45.50 12.80 -12.97
N ASN A 236 44.55 12.30 -13.78
CA ASN A 236 44.87 11.44 -14.92
C ASN A 236 45.57 12.27 -16.01
N GLN A 237 46.79 11.88 -16.38
CA GLN A 237 47.48 12.38 -17.55
C GLN A 237 46.95 11.69 -18.82
N PRO A 238 46.84 12.41 -19.96
CA PRO A 238 46.48 11.82 -21.24
C PRO A 238 47.68 11.13 -21.89
N VAL A 239 47.42 10.03 -22.60
CA VAL A 239 48.28 9.46 -23.65
C VAL A 239 47.61 9.73 -24.98
#